data_AF-M5DPF3-F1
#
_entry.id   AF-M5DPF3-F1
#
_cell.length_a   1.000
_cell.length_b   1.000
_cell.length_c   1.000
_cell.angle_alpha   90.00
_cell.angle_beta   90.00
_cell.angle_gamma   90.00
#
_symmetry.space_group_name_H-M   'P 1'
#
loop_
_entity.id
_entity.type
_entity.pdbx_description
1 polymer ?
#
loop_
_entity_poly.entity_id
_entity_poly.type
_entity_poly.pdbx_seq_one_letter_code
_entity_poly.pdbx_strand_id
1 'polypeptide(L)'
;MKRLIIAPLLLGALLFQAQVMAHGGEDPVEELKKRDRAITHAQSEFAISQSNTEKLKLLDTQINALNHKILVLRNLMAKDYPHVKEGMSKYKLDYMESMDESLIQTRVLLRQLEQVIER
;
A
#
# COMPACT_ATOMS: atom_id res chain seq x y z
N MET A 1 5.21 38.97 -17.31
CA MET A 1 5.92 38.02 -16.43
C MET A 1 5.22 38.00 -15.07
N LYS A 2 4.37 37.02 -14.81
CA LYS A 2 3.76 36.78 -13.49
C LYS A 2 4.34 35.50 -12.93
N ARG A 3 5.07 35.59 -11.82
CA ARG A 3 5.54 34.43 -11.06
C ARG A 3 4.32 33.88 -10.31
N LEU A 4 3.77 32.76 -10.77
CA LEU A 4 2.81 32.00 -9.98
C LEU A 4 3.61 31.18 -8.96
N ILE A 5 3.61 31.65 -7.73
CA ILE A 5 3.97 30.86 -6.55
C ILE A 5 2.80 29.88 -6.36
N ILE A 6 2.96 28.63 -6.81
CA ILE A 6 2.07 27.53 -6.43
C ILE A 6 2.89 26.53 -5.62
N ALA A 7 3.04 26.84 -4.34
CA ALA A 7 3.36 25.90 -3.28
C ALA A 7 2.71 26.49 -2.02
N PRO A 8 1.87 25.78 -1.22
CA PRO A 8 1.67 24.34 -1.13
C PRO A 8 0.16 23.99 -0.89
N LEU A 9 -0.66 23.87 -1.93
CA LEU A 9 -2.08 23.46 -1.75
C LEU A 9 -2.32 21.97 -2.05
N LEU A 10 -1.34 21.26 -2.60
CA LEU A 10 -1.44 19.83 -2.89
C LEU A 10 -1.03 18.93 -1.73
N LEU A 11 -0.39 19.46 -0.68
CA LEU A 11 0.05 18.65 0.46
C LEU A 11 -1.05 18.43 1.51
N GLY A 12 -2.03 19.34 1.60
CA GLY A 12 -3.13 19.24 2.58
C GLY A 12 -4.23 18.23 2.20
N ALA A 13 -4.38 17.90 0.92
CA ALA A 13 -5.44 17.01 0.44
C ALA A 13 -5.08 15.52 0.52
N LEU A 14 -3.83 15.17 0.84
CA LEU A 14 -3.38 13.77 0.97
C LEU A 14 -3.57 13.19 2.38
N LEU A 15 -3.92 14.00 3.38
CA LEU A 15 -4.02 13.59 4.79
C LEU A 15 -5.45 13.21 5.22
N PHE A 16 -6.43 13.38 4.36
CA PHE A 16 -7.82 13.00 4.62
C PHE A 16 -8.23 11.99 3.56
N GLN A 17 -8.09 10.68 3.84
CA GLN A 17 -8.99 9.58 3.41
C GLN A 17 -8.57 8.21 4.02
N ALA A 18 -7.89 8.19 5.16
CA ALA A 18 -7.72 6.95 5.94
C ALA A 18 -8.92 6.73 6.89
N GLN A 19 -10.15 6.93 6.42
CA GLN A 19 -11.29 6.23 7.02
C GLN A 19 -11.29 4.83 6.43
N VAL A 20 -10.34 4.00 6.90
CA VAL A 20 -10.48 2.56 6.74
C VAL A 20 -11.62 2.18 7.65
N MET A 21 -12.83 2.15 7.08
CA MET A 21 -13.94 1.43 7.67
C MET A 21 -13.43 0.03 7.97
N ALA A 22 -13.32 -0.27 9.26
CA ALA A 22 -13.18 -1.62 9.75
C ALA A 22 -14.43 -2.40 9.32
N HIS A 23 -14.39 -2.94 8.12
CA HIS A 23 -15.32 -3.99 7.70
C HIS A 23 -14.96 -5.23 8.52
N GLY A 24 -15.54 -5.35 9.71
CA GLY A 24 -15.59 -6.61 10.42
C GLY A 24 -16.36 -7.61 9.57
N GLY A 25 -15.71 -8.66 9.08
CA GLY A 25 -16.40 -9.69 8.32
C GLY A 25 -15.54 -10.88 7.85
N GLU A 26 -14.32 -10.66 7.37
CA GLU A 26 -13.45 -11.74 6.87
C GLU A 26 -12.40 -12.12 7.95
N ASP A 27 -12.17 -13.43 8.14
CA ASP A 27 -11.07 -13.95 8.96
C ASP A 27 -9.75 -13.39 8.38
N PRO A 28 -8.95 -12.65 9.17
CA PRO A 28 -7.72 -12.04 8.67
C PRO A 28 -6.74 -13.08 8.12
N VAL A 29 -6.76 -14.32 8.61
CA VAL A 29 -5.95 -15.42 8.04
C VAL A 29 -6.43 -15.78 6.64
N GLU A 30 -7.75 -15.88 6.43
CA GLU A 30 -8.31 -16.14 5.10
C GLU A 30 -8.09 -14.96 4.14
N GLU A 31 -8.13 -13.72 4.65
CA GLU A 31 -7.78 -12.55 3.85
C GLU A 31 -6.32 -12.61 3.39
N LEU A 32 -5.37 -12.91 4.28
CA LEU A 32 -3.96 -13.07 3.92
C LEU A 32 -3.77 -14.17 2.87
N LYS A 33 -4.42 -15.33 3.04
CA LYS A 33 -4.37 -16.41 2.04
C LYS A 33 -4.94 -15.99 0.69
N LYS A 34 -6.02 -15.20 0.68
CA LYS A 34 -6.62 -14.66 -0.56
C LYS A 34 -5.65 -13.72 -1.28
N ARG A 35 -4.91 -12.88 -0.55
CA ARG A 35 -3.87 -12.02 -1.14
C ARG A 35 -2.69 -12.86 -1.66
N ASP A 36 -2.28 -13.89 -0.95
CA ASP A 36 -1.22 -14.80 -1.40
C ASP A 36 -1.58 -15.50 -2.70
N ARG A 37 -2.81 -16.02 -2.81
CA ARG A 37 -3.30 -16.60 -4.07
C ARG A 37 -3.29 -15.58 -5.21
N ALA A 38 -3.71 -14.33 -4.96
CA ALA A 38 -3.71 -13.28 -5.98
C ALA A 38 -2.29 -12.94 -6.45
N ILE A 39 -1.31 -12.87 -5.52
CA ILE A 39 0.10 -12.64 -5.85
C ILE A 39 0.65 -13.79 -6.70
N THR A 40 0.50 -15.02 -6.24
CA THR A 40 1.04 -16.20 -6.95
C THR A 40 0.41 -16.36 -8.32
N HIS A 41 -0.91 -16.12 -8.45
CA HIS A 41 -1.60 -16.14 -9.73
C HIS A 41 -1.03 -15.08 -10.68
N ALA A 42 -0.97 -13.83 -10.26
CA ALA A 42 -0.45 -12.75 -11.09
C ALA A 42 1.03 -12.93 -11.47
N GLN A 43 1.84 -13.53 -10.58
CA GLN A 43 3.22 -13.92 -10.89
C GLN A 43 3.28 -15.00 -11.99
N SER A 44 2.40 -16.00 -11.91
CA SER A 44 2.34 -17.06 -12.92
C SER A 44 1.91 -16.53 -14.29
N GLU A 45 0.91 -15.64 -14.34
CA GLU A 45 0.46 -14.98 -15.55
C GLU A 45 1.55 -14.05 -16.13
N PHE A 46 2.29 -13.36 -15.26
CA PHE A 46 3.36 -12.45 -15.68
C PHE A 46 4.48 -13.20 -16.41
N ALA A 47 4.83 -14.38 -15.93
CA ALA A 47 5.89 -15.21 -16.48
C ALA A 47 5.59 -15.67 -17.92
N ILE A 48 4.32 -15.87 -18.26
CA ILE A 48 3.89 -16.36 -19.58
C ILE A 48 3.38 -15.25 -20.51
N SER A 49 3.02 -14.09 -19.96
CA SER A 49 2.53 -12.96 -20.76
C SER A 49 3.59 -12.46 -21.74
N GLN A 50 3.15 -12.15 -22.95
CA GLN A 50 4.00 -11.54 -24.00
C GLN A 50 3.73 -10.05 -24.17
N SER A 51 2.67 -9.52 -23.54
CA SER A 51 2.26 -8.13 -23.66
C SER A 51 2.82 -7.30 -22.53
N ASN A 52 3.57 -6.23 -22.86
CA ASN A 52 4.06 -5.30 -21.85
C ASN A 52 2.92 -4.62 -21.08
N THR A 53 1.80 -4.31 -21.74
CA THR A 53 0.62 -3.74 -21.09
C THR A 53 0.00 -4.72 -20.09
N GLU A 54 -0.07 -6.00 -20.43
CA GLU A 54 -0.59 -7.03 -19.53
C GLU A 54 0.35 -7.28 -18.35
N LYS A 55 1.66 -7.38 -18.62
CA LYS A 55 2.68 -7.45 -17.58
C LYS A 55 2.55 -6.33 -16.55
N LEU A 56 2.21 -5.13 -16.98
CA LEU A 56 2.05 -4.00 -16.06
C LEU A 56 0.80 -4.09 -15.20
N LYS A 57 -0.33 -4.52 -15.77
CA LYS A 57 -1.54 -4.81 -14.98
C LYS A 57 -1.29 -5.90 -13.94
N LEU A 58 -0.49 -6.91 -14.30
CA LEU A 58 -0.11 -7.99 -13.41
C LEU A 58 0.84 -7.52 -12.30
N LEU A 59 1.76 -6.60 -12.60
CA LEU A 59 2.60 -5.96 -11.58
C LEU A 59 1.78 -5.09 -10.63
N ASP A 60 0.85 -4.28 -11.16
CA ASP A 60 -0.06 -3.49 -10.32
C ASP A 60 -0.89 -4.40 -9.39
N THR A 61 -1.43 -5.50 -9.92
CA THR A 61 -2.15 -6.51 -9.14
C THR A 61 -1.30 -7.07 -8.00
N GLN A 62 -0.05 -7.45 -8.27
CA GLN A 62 0.87 -7.96 -7.25
C GLN A 62 1.14 -6.93 -6.16
N ILE A 63 1.44 -5.68 -6.54
CA ILE A 63 1.78 -4.64 -5.57
C ILE A 63 0.55 -4.26 -4.74
N ASN A 64 -0.64 -4.18 -5.34
CA ASN A 64 -1.88 -3.93 -4.63
C ASN A 64 -2.22 -5.05 -3.63
N ALA A 65 -1.99 -6.31 -4.00
CA ALA A 65 -2.18 -7.44 -3.10
C ALA A 65 -1.18 -7.43 -1.93
N LEU A 66 0.09 -7.12 -2.19
CA LEU A 66 1.13 -6.96 -1.15
C LEU A 66 0.81 -5.81 -0.19
N ASN A 67 0.40 -4.65 -0.70
CA ASN A 67 0.01 -3.51 0.13
C ASN A 67 -1.14 -3.85 1.07
N HIS A 68 -2.16 -4.56 0.58
CA HIS A 68 -3.25 -5.04 1.43
C HIS A 68 -2.77 -6.06 2.46
N LYS A 69 -1.90 -7.00 2.07
CA LYS A 69 -1.34 -7.99 3.00
C LYS A 69 -0.61 -7.33 4.18
N ILE A 70 0.21 -6.32 3.90
CA ILE A 70 0.92 -5.54 4.93
C ILE A 70 -0.06 -4.80 5.83
N LEU A 71 -1.12 -4.18 5.28
CA LEU A 71 -2.14 -3.50 6.08
C LEU A 71 -2.86 -4.45 7.05
N VAL A 72 -3.24 -5.64 6.58
CA VAL A 72 -3.87 -6.66 7.44
C VAL A 72 -2.93 -7.08 8.56
N LEU A 73 -1.66 -7.37 8.25
CA LEU A 73 -0.65 -7.73 9.25
C LEU A 73 -0.42 -6.60 10.26
N ARG A 74 -0.28 -5.36 9.79
CA ARG A 74 -0.13 -4.16 10.63
C ARG A 74 -1.31 -4.01 11.59
N ASN A 75 -2.54 -4.18 11.09
CA ASN A 75 -3.73 -4.08 11.93
C ASN A 75 -3.83 -5.20 12.97
N LEU A 76 -3.43 -6.44 12.62
CA LEU A 76 -3.32 -7.52 13.59
C LEU A 76 -2.27 -7.22 14.66
N MET A 77 -1.09 -6.74 14.26
CA MET A 77 -0.04 -6.35 15.21
C MET A 77 -0.49 -5.23 16.15
N ALA A 78 -1.15 -4.21 15.63
CA ALA A 78 -1.68 -3.11 16.44
C ALA A 78 -2.77 -3.58 17.43
N LYS A 79 -3.57 -4.58 17.04
CA LYS A 79 -4.61 -5.18 17.88
C LYS A 79 -4.02 -6.07 18.97
N ASP A 80 -3.07 -6.94 18.61
CA ASP A 80 -2.48 -7.92 19.53
C ASP A 80 -1.45 -7.28 20.46
N TYR A 81 -0.79 -6.20 20.02
CA TYR A 81 0.25 -5.49 20.75
C TYR A 81 0.00 -3.96 20.80
N PRO A 82 -1.12 -3.50 21.39
CA PRO A 82 -1.53 -2.08 21.37
C PRO A 82 -0.57 -1.14 22.13
N HIS A 83 0.36 -1.70 22.89
CA HIS A 83 1.36 -0.96 23.66
C HIS A 83 2.68 -0.77 22.92
N VAL A 84 2.87 -1.38 21.75
CA VAL A 84 4.05 -1.17 20.90
C VAL A 84 3.90 0.18 20.21
N LYS A 85 4.38 1.22 20.89
CA LYS A 85 4.46 2.61 20.43
C LYS A 85 5.92 3.06 20.41
N GLU A 86 6.20 4.24 19.86
CA GLU A 86 7.53 4.86 19.81
C GLU A 86 8.32 4.70 21.13
N GLY A 87 7.68 4.97 22.28
CA GLY A 87 8.31 4.91 23.61
C GLY A 87 8.77 3.52 24.09
N MET A 88 8.32 2.44 23.45
CA MET A 88 8.77 1.06 23.73
C MET A 88 9.70 0.52 22.65
N SER A 89 9.90 1.27 21.57
CA SER A 89 10.91 0.96 20.56
C SER A 89 12.31 1.29 21.09
N LYS A 90 13.24 0.33 21.01
CA LYS A 90 14.67 0.57 21.25
C LYS A 90 15.20 1.77 20.44
N TYR A 91 14.62 2.00 19.27
CA TYR A 91 15.04 3.03 18.33
C TYR A 91 14.20 4.30 18.39
N LYS A 92 13.25 4.41 19.33
CA LYS A 92 12.29 5.52 19.39
C LYS A 92 11.60 5.74 18.04
N LEU A 93 11.14 4.65 17.45
CA LEU A 93 10.46 4.64 16.17
C LEU A 93 9.08 4.01 16.35
N ASP A 94 8.04 4.70 15.87
CA ASP A 94 6.74 4.08 15.71
C ASP A 94 6.73 3.23 14.42
N TYR A 95 6.91 1.93 14.60
CA TYR A 95 6.94 0.99 13.48
C TYR A 95 5.61 0.96 12.71
N MET A 96 4.49 1.19 13.38
CA MET A 96 3.16 1.13 12.74
C MET A 96 2.93 2.36 11.87
N GLU A 97 3.31 3.54 12.36
CA GLU A 97 3.27 4.78 11.58
C GLU A 97 4.23 4.71 10.39
N SER A 98 5.47 4.26 10.60
CA SER A 98 6.45 4.13 9.51
C SER A 98 6.02 3.14 8.42
N MET A 99 5.32 2.05 8.79
CA MET A 99 4.71 1.14 7.83
C MET A 99 3.57 1.79 7.05
N ASP A 100 2.69 2.55 7.70
CA ASP A 100 1.59 3.27 7.04
C ASP A 100 2.13 4.30 6.04
N GLU A 101 3.16 5.07 6.42
CA GLU A 101 3.85 6.00 5.52
C GLU A 101 4.45 5.30 4.30
N SER A 102 5.12 4.17 4.52
CA SER A 102 5.73 3.37 3.46
C SER A 102 4.70 2.82 2.48
N LEU A 103 3.53 2.40 2.98
CA LEU A 103 2.41 1.94 2.15
C LEU A 103 1.80 3.06 1.32
N ILE A 104 1.67 4.26 1.90
CA ILE A 104 1.23 5.45 1.16
C ILE A 104 2.22 5.77 0.04
N GLN A 105 3.52 5.78 0.34
CA GLN A 105 4.58 6.04 -0.65
C GLN A 105 4.57 4.99 -1.76
N THR A 106 4.34 3.72 -1.45
CA THR A 106 4.22 2.65 -2.45
C THR A 106 3.03 2.86 -3.38
N ARG A 107 1.88 3.28 -2.86
CA ARG A 107 0.71 3.63 -3.69
C ARG A 107 0.96 4.84 -4.57
N VAL A 108 1.70 5.84 -4.08
CA VAL A 108 2.09 7.01 -4.89
C VAL A 108 3.02 6.58 -6.03
N LEU A 109 4.03 5.75 -5.72
CA LEU A 109 4.96 5.21 -6.71
C LEU A 109 4.22 4.43 -7.80
N LEU A 110 3.24 3.60 -7.43
CA LEU A 110 2.40 2.86 -8.39
C LEU A 110 1.71 3.79 -9.38
N ARG A 111 1.04 4.84 -8.88
CA ARG A 111 0.36 5.83 -9.74
C ARG A 111 1.33 6.57 -10.64
N GLN A 112 2.54 6.86 -10.16
CA GLN A 112 3.59 7.48 -10.98
C GLN A 112 4.07 6.52 -12.09
N LEU A 113 4.20 5.23 -11.79
CA LEU A 113 4.56 4.20 -12.76
C LEU A 113 3.49 4.06 -13.84
N GLU A 114 2.21 4.02 -13.47
CA GLU A 114 1.09 4.02 -14.43
C GLU A 114 1.17 5.22 -15.39
N GLN A 115 1.39 6.43 -14.86
CA GLN A 115 1.49 7.66 -15.66
C GLN A 115 2.69 7.67 -16.63
N VAL A 116 3.78 6.99 -16.30
CA VAL A 116 4.95 6.90 -17.19
C VAL A 116 4.68 5.96 -18.36
N ILE A 117 3.88 4.92 -18.14
CA ILE A 117 3.70 3.86 -19.14
C ILE A 117 2.46 4.06 -20.01
N GLU A 118 1.49 4.84 -19.54
CA GLU A 118 0.39 5.32 -20.38
C GLU A 118 0.78 6.49 -21.32
N ARG A 119 2.07 6.86 -21.39
CA ARG A 119 2.63 7.86 -22.32
C ARG A 119 3.38 7.20 -23.47
#